data_AF-A0A5D2C354-F1
#
_entry.id   AF-A0A5D2C354-F1
#
_cell.length_a   1.000
_cell.length_b   1.000
_cell.length_c   1.000
_cell.angle_alpha   90.00
_cell.angle_beta   90.00
_cell.angle_gamma   90.00
#
_symmetry.space_group_name_H-M   'P 1'
#
loop_
_entity.id
_entity.type
_entity.pdbx_description
1 polymer ?
#
loop_
_entity_poly.entity_id
_entity_poly.type
_entity_poly.pdbx_seq_one_letter_code
_entity_poly.pdbx_strand_id
1 'polypeptide(L)'
;MLSSSMKCSVFRLKTIQVEDQTKDGGKYGSRYGASLRKQIKKMEVSQHSKYFCELGGKYAVKRKAVGIWGCKDCGKDKAGGAYTLNIASAVTVKSTIRRLREQTESRAAADYVMFNFGMMFLYVSTTNQLSHFVHNYDA
;
A
#
# COMPACT_ATOMS: atom_id res chain seq x y z
N MET A 1 -17.22 41.11 -34.88
CA MET A 1 -16.07 41.09 -33.95
C MET A 1 -16.36 40.08 -32.85
N LEU A 2 -16.08 38.80 -33.09
CA LEU A 2 -16.15 37.74 -32.09
C LEU A 2 -14.73 37.52 -31.61
N SER A 3 -14.41 37.93 -30.38
CA SER A 3 -13.10 37.65 -29.78
C SER A 3 -13.25 37.44 -28.28
N SER A 4 -12.74 36.29 -27.85
CA SER A 4 -12.16 36.03 -26.52
C SER A 4 -13.02 35.48 -25.38
N SER A 5 -14.12 34.76 -25.65
CA SER A 5 -14.84 34.02 -24.58
C SER A 5 -14.87 32.51 -24.77
N MET A 6 -13.79 31.89 -25.25
CA MET A 6 -13.71 30.42 -25.34
C MET A 6 -12.27 29.92 -25.23
N LYS A 7 -11.68 30.01 -24.03
CA LYS A 7 -10.57 29.11 -23.66
C LYS A 7 -10.78 28.55 -22.25
N CYS A 8 -11.13 27.26 -22.27
CA CYS A 8 -10.82 26.26 -21.24
C CYS A 8 -11.78 26.12 -20.05
N SER A 9 -13.03 25.77 -20.36
CA SER A 9 -13.90 25.00 -19.46
C SER A 9 -13.52 23.51 -19.49
N VAL A 10 -12.30 23.14 -19.09
CA VAL A 10 -11.93 21.72 -18.92
C VAL A 10 -11.03 21.55 -17.70
N PHE A 11 -11.50 20.73 -16.75
CA PHE A 11 -10.73 20.07 -15.69
C PHE A 11 -10.19 20.91 -14.52
N ARG A 12 -10.85 20.80 -13.34
CA ARG A 12 -10.15 20.38 -12.09
C ARG A 12 -11.11 20.02 -10.94
N LEU A 13 -12.01 19.04 -11.11
CA LEU A 13 -12.56 18.33 -9.95
C LEU A 13 -11.65 17.14 -9.61
N LYS A 14 -10.59 17.40 -8.81
CA LYS A 14 -10.02 16.41 -7.87
C LYS A 14 -8.92 17.05 -7.03
N THR A 15 -8.98 16.72 -5.74
CA THR A 15 -8.11 17.09 -4.61
C THR A 15 -8.36 18.47 -4.02
N ILE A 16 -8.81 18.42 -2.76
CA ILE A 16 -8.68 19.49 -1.77
C ILE A 16 -7.19 19.89 -1.76
N GLN A 17 -6.85 20.91 -2.55
CA GLN A 17 -5.74 21.81 -2.28
C GLN A 17 -6.41 23.16 -2.06
N VAL A 18 -7.11 23.30 -0.94
CA VAL A 18 -7.30 24.64 -0.38
C VAL A 18 -5.88 25.09 -0.07
N GLU A 19 -5.26 25.83 -0.99
CA GLU A 19 -4.05 26.58 -0.72
C GLU A 19 -4.44 27.69 0.25
N ASP A 20 -4.69 27.32 1.51
CA ASP A 20 -4.83 28.29 2.56
C ASP A 20 -3.51 29.06 2.59
N GLN A 21 -3.59 30.35 2.26
CA GLN A 21 -2.44 31.25 2.13
C GLN A 21 -1.75 31.46 3.48
N THR A 22 -2.31 30.97 4.57
CA THR A 22 -2.06 31.53 5.89
C THR A 22 -1.08 30.70 6.72
N LYS A 23 -0.38 31.42 7.60
CA LYS A 23 0.52 31.02 8.70
C LYS A 23 1.91 30.42 8.38
N ASP A 24 2.03 29.21 7.84
CA ASP A 24 3.31 28.48 7.94
C ASP A 24 4.47 29.10 7.12
N GLY A 25 4.21 29.58 5.90
CA GLY A 25 5.21 30.23 5.05
C GLY A 25 5.61 31.66 5.51
N GLY A 26 4.85 32.25 6.44
CA GLY A 26 5.05 33.61 6.92
C GLY A 26 6.25 33.77 7.86
N LYS A 27 6.67 32.69 8.53
CA LYS A 27 7.80 32.73 9.49
C LYS A 27 9.13 33.12 8.86
N TYR A 28 9.29 32.90 7.56
CA TYR A 28 10.53 33.18 6.83
C TYR A 28 10.62 34.63 6.32
N GLY A 29 9.53 35.39 6.35
CA GLY A 29 9.48 36.77 5.85
C GLY A 29 9.91 36.88 4.38
N SER A 30 10.65 37.93 4.03
CA SER A 30 11.18 38.16 2.68
C SER A 30 12.37 37.25 2.32
N ARG A 31 12.99 36.58 3.30
CA ARG A 31 14.22 35.79 3.13
C ARG A 31 13.98 34.52 2.31
N TYR A 32 15.03 34.02 1.67
CA TYR A 32 15.12 32.74 0.93
C TYR A 32 14.33 32.65 -0.40
N GLY A 33 13.65 33.71 -0.83
CA GLY A 33 12.98 33.75 -2.14
C GLY A 33 11.69 32.92 -2.23
N ALA A 34 10.87 33.20 -3.25
CA ALA A 34 9.52 32.64 -3.34
C ALA A 34 9.48 31.13 -3.65
N SER A 35 10.44 30.62 -4.44
CA SER A 35 10.46 29.20 -4.86
C SER A 35 10.67 28.26 -3.67
N LEU A 36 11.70 28.52 -2.85
CA LEU A 36 12.00 27.72 -1.65
C LEU A 36 10.85 27.78 -0.63
N ARG A 37 10.26 28.96 -0.41
CA ARG A 37 9.11 29.10 0.49
C ARG A 37 7.90 28.30 0.04
N LYS A 38 7.63 28.23 -1.28
CA LYS A 38 6.54 27.41 -1.82
C LYS A 38 6.76 25.91 -1.57
N GLN A 39 8.01 25.42 -1.70
CA GLN A 39 8.33 24.02 -1.43
C GLN A 39 8.19 23.68 0.05
N ILE A 40 8.77 24.50 0.93
CA ILE A 40 8.70 24.31 2.38
C ILE A 40 7.25 24.35 2.85
N LYS A 41 6.45 25.31 2.38
CA LYS A 41 5.02 25.40 2.73
C LYS A 41 4.26 24.10 2.46
N LYS A 42 4.52 23.44 1.33
CA LYS A 42 3.89 22.13 1.01
C LYS A 42 4.27 21.05 2.03
N MET A 43 5.54 21.00 2.44
CA MET A 43 6.03 20.05 3.44
C MET A 43 5.51 20.38 4.85
N GLU A 44 5.35 21.66 5.18
CA GLU A 44 4.86 22.13 6.48
C GLU A 44 3.36 21.87 6.68
N VAL A 45 2.57 22.11 5.64
CA VAL A 45 1.13 21.79 5.67
C VAL A 45 0.93 20.28 5.84
N SER A 46 1.69 19.46 5.12
CA SER A 46 1.57 18.00 5.22
C SER A 46 2.00 17.47 6.60
N GLN A 47 3.11 17.95 7.17
CA GLN A 47 3.55 17.50 8.49
C GLN A 47 2.61 17.94 9.64
N HIS A 48 1.98 19.12 9.54
CA HIS A 48 1.08 19.65 10.57
C HIS A 48 -0.37 19.17 10.41
N SER A 49 -0.68 18.53 9.29
CA SER A 49 -1.99 17.95 9.05
C SER A 49 -2.30 16.79 10.01
N LYS A 50 -3.58 16.62 10.35
CA LYS A 50 -4.06 15.46 11.12
C LYS A 50 -4.44 14.36 10.15
N TYR A 51 -3.95 13.14 10.40
CA TYR A 51 -4.27 11.98 9.57
C TYR A 51 -5.34 11.10 10.21
N PHE A 52 -6.03 10.34 9.35
CA PHE A 52 -7.02 9.35 9.75
C PHE A 52 -6.36 8.15 10.44
N CYS A 53 -6.89 7.76 11.59
CA CYS A 53 -6.48 6.55 12.28
C CYS A 53 -7.36 5.37 11.86
N GLU A 54 -6.79 4.36 11.18
CA GLU A 54 -7.50 3.12 10.83
C GLU A 54 -8.03 2.34 12.04
N LEU A 55 -7.44 2.53 13.23
CA LEU A 55 -7.81 1.79 14.43
C LEU A 55 -8.92 2.48 15.24
N GLY A 56 -8.92 3.82 15.27
CA GLY A 56 -9.84 4.62 16.07
C GLY A 56 -10.93 5.32 15.27
N GLY A 57 -10.87 5.27 13.93
CA GLY A 57 -11.87 5.88 13.05
C GLY A 57 -11.92 7.42 13.05
N LYS A 58 -10.96 8.08 13.72
CA LYS A 58 -10.92 9.55 13.90
C LYS A 58 -9.63 10.15 13.35
N TYR A 59 -9.67 11.45 13.02
CA TYR A 59 -8.51 12.24 12.59
C TYR A 59 -7.69 12.73 13.79
N ALA A 60 -6.96 11.81 14.43
CA ALA A 60 -6.20 12.08 15.66
C ALA A 60 -4.70 11.79 15.55
N VAL A 61 -4.23 11.32 14.39
CA VAL A 61 -2.81 11.01 14.17
C VAL A 61 -2.03 12.30 13.89
N LYS A 62 -0.99 12.53 14.68
CA LYS A 62 -0.06 13.65 14.52
C LYS A 62 1.39 13.16 14.52
N ARG A 63 2.27 13.92 13.88
CA ARG A 63 3.71 13.63 13.88
C ARG A 63 4.32 13.88 15.26
N LYS A 64 5.08 12.91 15.78
CA LYS A 64 5.89 13.07 17.00
C LYS A 64 7.34 13.37 16.65
N ALA A 65 7.92 12.56 15.76
CA ALA A 65 9.28 12.70 15.26
C ALA A 65 9.33 12.43 13.75
N VAL A 66 10.51 12.54 13.13
CA VAL A 66 10.69 12.13 11.73
C VAL A 66 10.37 10.64 11.60
N GLY A 67 9.41 10.28 10.74
CA GLY A 67 9.02 8.88 10.52
C GLY A 67 8.15 8.24 11.60
N ILE A 68 7.92 8.90 12.74
CA ILE A 68 7.08 8.39 13.84
C ILE A 68 5.83 9.25 14.00
N TRP A 69 4.68 8.59 13.87
CA TRP A 69 3.36 9.20 13.92
C TRP A 69 2.53 8.60 15.04
N GLY A 70 2.09 9.44 15.99
CA GLY A 70 1.32 8.98 17.14
C GLY A 70 -0.15 9.36 17.04
N CYS A 71 -1.04 8.41 17.36
CA CYS A 71 -2.45 8.71 17.55
C CYS A 71 -2.69 9.16 19.00
N LYS A 72 -3.35 10.32 19.20
CA LYS A 72 -3.72 10.77 20.54
C LYS A 72 -4.77 9.88 21.21
N ASP A 73 -5.75 9.41 20.43
CA ASP A 73 -6.89 8.67 20.97
C ASP A 73 -6.55 7.19 21.23
N CYS A 74 -5.77 6.58 20.32
CA CYS A 74 -5.44 5.15 20.42
C CYS A 74 -4.15 4.89 21.21
N GLY A 75 -3.32 5.91 21.46
CA GLY A 75 -2.00 5.79 22.09
C GLY A 75 -0.95 5.02 21.26
N LYS A 76 -1.34 4.42 20.14
CA LYS A 76 -0.44 3.63 19.28
C LYS A 76 0.33 4.52 18.32
N ASP A 77 1.61 4.21 18.19
CA ASP A 77 2.53 4.84 17.26
C ASP A 77 2.65 4.01 15.98
N LYS A 78 2.64 4.71 14.84
CA LYS A 78 2.77 4.14 13.49
C LYS A 78 4.05 4.67 12.85
N ALA A 79 4.79 3.78 12.21
CA ALA A 79 5.89 4.16 11.33
C ALA A 79 5.32 4.68 10.00
N GLY A 80 5.83 5.82 9.53
CA GLY A 80 5.38 6.48 8.31
C GLY A 80 6.51 7.23 7.63
N GLY A 81 6.16 8.10 6.69
CA GLY A 81 7.13 8.97 6.03
C GLY A 81 7.57 10.16 6.88
N ALA A 82 8.56 10.90 6.36
CA ALA A 82 9.11 12.07 7.03
C ALA A 82 8.08 13.21 7.19
N TYR A 83 7.30 13.49 6.13
CA TYR A 83 6.32 14.58 6.09
C TYR A 83 4.88 14.10 5.88
N THR A 84 4.68 12.85 5.45
CA THR A 84 3.36 12.24 5.24
C THR A 84 3.26 10.89 5.95
N LEU A 85 2.07 10.52 6.42
CA LEU A 85 1.85 9.24 7.09
C LEU A 85 2.13 8.04 6.16
N ASN A 86 1.58 8.07 4.94
CA ASN A 86 1.81 7.05 3.92
C ASN A 86 2.65 7.62 2.77
N ILE A 87 3.66 6.85 2.37
CA ILE A 87 4.48 7.13 1.18
C ILE A 87 3.93 6.29 0.01
N ALA A 88 3.90 6.84 -1.20
CA ALA A 88 3.42 6.15 -2.39
C ALA A 88 4.11 4.80 -2.64
N SER A 89 5.44 4.74 -2.49
CA SER A 89 6.21 3.49 -2.62
C SER A 89 5.79 2.44 -1.58
N ALA A 90 5.61 2.84 -0.33
CA ALA A 90 5.18 1.94 0.73
C ALA A 90 3.78 1.36 0.48
N VAL A 91 2.87 2.15 -0.10
CA VAL A 91 1.53 1.66 -0.48
C VAL A 91 1.62 0.59 -1.57
N THR A 92 2.44 0.82 -2.60
CA THR A 92 2.68 -0.16 -3.68
C THR A 92 3.36 -1.43 -3.18
N VAL A 93 4.31 -1.31 -2.26
CA VAL A 93 4.96 -2.48 -1.64
C VAL A 93 3.95 -3.30 -0.84
N LYS A 94 3.08 -2.65 -0.05
CA LYS A 94 2.02 -3.35 0.71
C LYS A 94 1.08 -4.14 -0.20
N SER A 95 0.63 -3.55 -1.32
CA SER A 95 -0.24 -4.27 -2.27
C SER A 95 0.49 -5.41 -2.98
N THR A 96 1.77 -5.22 -3.30
CA THR A 96 2.60 -6.25 -3.95
C THR A 96 2.84 -7.43 -3.01
N ILE A 97 3.20 -7.18 -1.74
CA ILE A 97 3.40 -8.24 -0.74
C ILE A 97 2.12 -9.06 -0.56
N ARG A 98 0.95 -8.39 -0.47
CA ARG A 98 -0.33 -9.09 -0.36
C ARG A 98 -0.56 -10.03 -1.54
N ARG A 99 -0.37 -9.54 -2.76
CA ARG A 99 -0.51 -10.34 -3.99
C ARG A 99 0.47 -11.52 -4.03
N LEU A 100 1.72 -11.31 -3.61
CA LEU A 100 2.73 -12.37 -3.60
C LEU A 100 2.41 -13.48 -2.59
N ARG A 101 1.86 -13.13 -1.42
CA ARG A 101 1.45 -14.12 -0.40
C ARG A 101 0.32 -15.03 -0.91
N GLU A 102 -0.69 -14.44 -1.54
CA GLU A 102 -1.80 -15.19 -2.16
C GLU A 102 -1.29 -16.15 -3.27
N GLN A 103 -0.29 -15.72 -4.03
CA GLN A 103 0.36 -16.56 -5.04
C GLN A 103 1.18 -17.70 -4.44
N THR A 104 1.88 -17.48 -3.34
CA THR A 104 2.63 -18.55 -2.67
C THR A 104 1.71 -19.57 -2.02
N GLU A 105 0.60 -19.13 -1.41
CA GLU A 105 -0.37 -20.03 -0.77
C GLU A 105 -1.11 -20.90 -1.80
N SER A 106 -1.51 -20.31 -2.92
CA SER A 106 -2.14 -21.06 -4.03
C SER A 106 -1.17 -22.04 -4.71
N ARG A 107 0.11 -21.66 -4.87
CA ARG A 107 1.15 -22.58 -5.37
C ARG A 107 1.41 -23.72 -4.40
N ALA A 108 1.54 -23.44 -3.11
CA ALA A 108 1.74 -24.48 -2.10
C ALA A 108 0.56 -25.47 -2.02
N ALA A 109 -0.68 -24.98 -2.19
CA ALA A 109 -1.84 -25.84 -2.30
C ALA A 109 -1.80 -26.71 -3.58
N ALA A 110 -1.40 -26.15 -4.72
CA ALA A 110 -1.23 -26.89 -5.96
C ALA A 110 -0.12 -27.96 -5.85
N ASP A 111 1.03 -27.61 -5.27
CA ASP A 111 2.15 -28.53 -5.07
C ASP A 111 1.76 -29.70 -4.15
N TYR A 112 1.00 -29.42 -3.08
CA TYR A 112 0.46 -30.47 -2.20
C TYR A 112 -0.52 -31.40 -2.93
N VAL A 113 -1.41 -30.87 -3.76
CA VAL A 113 -2.34 -31.68 -4.56
C VAL A 113 -1.60 -32.51 -5.61
N MET A 114 -0.62 -31.93 -6.31
CA MET A 114 0.18 -32.64 -7.31
C MET A 114 1.05 -33.73 -6.67
N PHE A 115 1.60 -33.49 -5.47
CA PHE A 115 2.34 -34.51 -4.72
C PHE A 115 1.42 -35.67 -4.28
N ASN A 116 0.22 -35.36 -3.77
CA ASN A 116 -0.75 -36.40 -3.38
C ASN A 116 -1.30 -37.18 -4.59
N PHE A 117 -1.65 -36.51 -5.68
CA PHE A 117 -2.10 -37.19 -6.92
C PHE A 117 -0.98 -38.02 -7.55
N GLY A 118 0.25 -37.49 -7.60
CA GLY A 118 1.42 -38.23 -8.10
C GLY A 118 1.74 -39.46 -7.25
N MET A 119 1.67 -39.34 -5.91
CA MET A 119 1.87 -40.46 -5.00
C MET A 119 0.75 -41.51 -5.13
N MET A 120 -0.50 -41.09 -5.33
CA MET A 120 -1.63 -41.98 -5.61
C MET A 120 -1.43 -42.74 -6.93
N PHE A 121 -0.95 -42.07 -7.98
CA PHE A 121 -0.70 -42.70 -9.28
C PHE A 121 0.42 -43.75 -9.21
N LEU A 122 1.51 -43.44 -8.48
CA LEU A 122 2.58 -44.41 -8.22
C LEU A 122 2.09 -45.60 -7.37
N TYR A 123 1.21 -45.36 -6.39
CA TYR A 123 0.59 -46.42 -5.60
C TYR A 123 -0.29 -47.35 -6.46
N VAL A 124 -1.12 -46.80 -7.36
CA VAL A 124 -1.94 -47.60 -8.28
C VAL A 124 -1.09 -48.37 -9.30
N SER A 125 0.01 -47.78 -9.79
CA SER A 125 0.92 -48.47 -10.70
C SER A 125 1.62 -49.65 -10.03
N THR A 126 2.03 -49.49 -8.76
CA THR A 126 2.71 -50.55 -8.01
C THR A 126 1.74 -51.68 -7.60
N THR A 127 0.48 -51.37 -7.30
CA THR A 127 -0.53 -52.40 -7.04
C THR A 127 -0.95 -53.17 -8.29
N ASN A 128 -1.04 -52.52 -9.45
CA ASN A 128 -1.30 -53.21 -10.73
C ASN A 128 -0.16 -54.14 -11.16
N GLN A 129 1.07 -53.79 -10.79
CA GLN A 129 2.23 -54.64 -11.07
C GLN A 129 2.30 -55.85 -10.11
N LEU A 130 1.87 -55.67 -8.85
CA LEU A 130 1.74 -56.75 -7.87
C LEU A 130 0.59 -57.72 -8.20
N SER A 131 -0.56 -57.23 -8.66
CA SER A 131 -1.70 -58.10 -9.03
C SER A 131 -1.38 -59.00 -10.23
N HIS A 132 -0.62 -58.50 -11.20
CA HIS A 132 -0.10 -59.29 -12.32
C HIS A 132 0.92 -60.35 -11.88
N PHE A 133 1.62 -60.13 -10.76
CA PHE A 133 2.58 -61.07 -10.21
C PHE A 133 1.88 -62.19 -9.40
N VAL A 134 0.84 -61.87 -8.63
CA VAL A 134 0.05 -62.86 -7.88
C VAL A 134 -0.67 -63.83 -8.83
N HIS A 135 -1.19 -63.36 -9.96
CA HIS A 135 -1.84 -64.22 -10.96
C HIS A 135 -0.91 -65.23 -11.66
N ASN A 136 0.42 -65.02 -11.62
CA ASN A 136 1.41 -65.96 -12.15
C ASN A 136 1.95 -66.94 -11.10
N TYR A 137 1.61 -66.76 -9.82
CA TYR A 137 2.04 -67.64 -8.73
C TYR A 137 1.00 -68.71 -8.36
N ASP A 138 -0.24 -68.60 -8.88
CA ASP A 138 -1.36 -69.55 -8.68
C ASP A 138 -1.57 -70.51 -9.88
N ALA A 139 -0.55 -70.74 -10.72
CA ALA A 139 -0.55 -71.70 -11.83
C ALA A 139 0.61 -72.70 -11.69
#